data_AF-A0A0S9Q8I2-F1
#
_entry.id   AF-A0A0S9Q8I2-F1
#
_cell.length_a   1.000
_cell.length_b   1.000
_cell.length_c   1.000
_cell.angle_alpha   90.00
_cell.angle_beta   90.00
_cell.angle_gamma   90.00
#
_symmetry.space_group_name_H-M   'P 1'
#
loop_
_entity.id
_entity.type
_entity.pdbx_description
1 polymer ?
#
loop_
_entity_poly.entity_id
_entity_poly.type
_entity_poly.pdbx_seq_one_letter_code
_entity_poly.pdbx_strand_id
1 'polypeptide(L)'
;MRSFLLAGVLVAAASTSSWANCLTLDNNTFHNSCSADLIFNFKTIGGGCHTRTRGGETIGAHGKRTTSANHACGGTTPKQVEWNYCIYNDWVSGSCHLPKD
;
A
#
# COMPACT_ATOMS: atom_id res chain seq x y z
N MET A 1 52.46 -26.50 -12.41
CA MET A 1 51.32 -26.50 -11.46
C MET A 1 50.68 -25.12 -11.53
N ARG A 2 49.49 -24.98 -12.15
CA ARG A 2 48.78 -23.70 -12.25
C ARG A 2 47.43 -23.87 -11.54
N SER A 3 47.37 -23.36 -10.32
CA SER A 3 46.16 -23.34 -9.50
C SER A 3 45.16 -22.37 -10.11
N PHE A 4 44.01 -22.89 -10.52
CA PHE A 4 42.84 -22.09 -10.88
C PHE A 4 42.14 -21.66 -9.61
N LEU A 5 42.15 -20.35 -9.32
CA LEU A 5 41.35 -19.74 -8.28
C LEU A 5 39.89 -19.67 -8.77
N LEU A 6 39.02 -20.44 -8.12
CA LEU A 6 37.57 -20.36 -8.28
C LEU A 6 37.07 -19.00 -7.77
N ALA A 7 36.59 -18.16 -8.68
CA ALA A 7 35.86 -16.96 -8.37
C ALA A 7 34.47 -17.35 -7.82
N GLY A 8 34.28 -17.19 -6.50
CA GLY A 8 32.99 -17.34 -5.86
C GLY A 8 32.05 -16.23 -6.31
N VAL A 9 31.03 -16.58 -7.10
CA VAL A 9 29.91 -15.70 -7.41
C VAL A 9 29.06 -15.58 -6.15
N LEU A 10 29.23 -14.48 -5.41
CA LEU A 10 28.25 -14.06 -4.41
C LEU A 10 26.97 -13.66 -5.14
N VAL A 11 26.01 -14.58 -5.18
CA VAL A 11 24.62 -14.24 -5.51
C VAL A 11 24.10 -13.41 -4.34
N ALA A 12 24.19 -12.08 -4.46
CA ALA A 12 23.46 -11.18 -3.59
C ALA A 12 21.97 -11.49 -3.80
N ALA A 13 21.38 -12.22 -2.85
CA ALA A 13 19.94 -12.30 -2.73
C ALA A 13 19.45 -10.87 -2.55
N ALA A 14 18.90 -10.29 -3.61
CA ALA A 14 18.12 -9.07 -3.51
C ALA A 14 17.01 -9.39 -2.52
N SER A 15 17.19 -8.94 -1.28
CA SER A 15 16.12 -8.83 -0.33
C SER A 15 15.09 -7.94 -1.00
N THR A 16 14.07 -8.55 -1.59
CA THR A 16 12.81 -7.89 -1.86
C THR A 16 12.38 -7.40 -0.50
N SER A 17 12.70 -6.13 -0.20
CA SER A 17 12.31 -5.49 1.04
C SER A 17 10.83 -5.71 1.12
N SER A 18 10.42 -6.59 2.03
CA SER A 18 9.02 -6.82 2.28
C SER A 18 8.52 -5.51 2.87
N TRP A 19 8.08 -4.59 2.02
CA TRP A 19 7.20 -3.47 2.36
C TRP A 19 5.85 -4.01 2.87
N ALA A 20 5.84 -5.20 3.47
CA ALA A 20 4.69 -5.90 3.97
C ALA A 20 4.10 -5.06 5.12
N ASN A 21 3.12 -4.25 4.73
CA ASN A 21 2.19 -3.51 5.58
C ASN A 21 2.80 -2.34 6.36
N CYS A 22 3.54 -1.46 5.70
CA CYS A 22 3.80 -0.13 6.24
C CYS A 22 2.67 0.87 5.96
N LEU A 23 1.62 0.47 5.24
CA LEU A 23 0.35 1.19 5.19
C LEU A 23 -0.66 0.54 6.14
N THR A 24 -1.13 1.29 7.14
CA THR A 24 -2.20 0.85 8.07
C THR A 24 -3.39 1.79 8.02
N LEU A 25 -4.58 1.32 8.42
CA LEU A 25 -5.80 2.12 8.50
C LEU A 25 -6.30 2.14 9.95
N ASP A 26 -6.34 3.33 10.56
CA ASP A 26 -6.94 3.56 11.89
C ASP A 26 -7.96 4.70 11.82
N ASN A 27 -9.19 4.48 12.31
CA ASN A 27 -10.22 5.50 12.45
C ASN A 27 -10.35 6.48 11.26
N ASN A 28 -10.46 5.98 10.02
CA ASN A 28 -10.51 6.76 8.75
C ASN A 28 -9.18 7.27 8.20
N THR A 29 -8.10 7.08 8.93
CA THR A 29 -6.79 7.64 8.58
C THR A 29 -5.88 6.53 8.13
N PHE A 30 -5.40 6.63 6.89
CA PHE A 30 -4.29 5.80 6.44
C PHE A 30 -2.99 6.37 6.99
N HIS A 31 -2.16 5.51 7.55
CA HIS A 31 -0.84 5.82 8.08
C HIS A 31 0.21 5.15 7.22
N ASN A 32 1.09 5.95 6.64
CA ASN A 32 2.23 5.47 5.89
C ASN A 32 3.45 5.47 6.83
N SER A 33 3.84 4.32 7.36
CA SER A 33 5.10 4.15 8.10
C SER A 33 6.29 3.82 7.19
N CYS A 34 6.07 3.72 5.88
CA CYS A 34 7.11 3.48 4.90
C CYS A 34 8.03 4.70 4.79
N SER A 35 9.29 4.46 4.45
CA SER A 35 10.28 5.50 4.13
C SER A 35 10.08 6.14 2.75
N ALA A 36 9.10 5.65 1.98
CA ALA A 36 8.78 6.12 0.65
C ALA A 36 7.34 6.64 0.58
N ASP A 37 7.11 7.54 -0.37
CA ASP A 37 5.78 8.00 -0.72
C ASP A 37 4.98 6.84 -1.30
N LEU A 38 3.74 6.71 -0.86
CA LEU A 38 2.82 5.69 -1.33
C LEU A 38 1.67 6.32 -2.10
N ILE A 39 1.25 5.66 -3.17
CA ILE A 39 -0.07 5.86 -3.77
C ILE A 39 -0.94 4.66 -3.42
N PHE A 40 -2.19 4.91 -3.05
CA PHE A 40 -3.10 3.84 -2.67
C PHE A 40 -4.50 4.08 -3.22
N ASN A 41 -5.23 2.99 -3.47
CA ASN A 41 -6.64 2.98 -3.82
C ASN A 41 -7.41 2.23 -2.74
N PHE A 42 -8.60 2.71 -2.40
CA PHE A 42 -9.48 2.06 -1.45
C PHE A 42 -10.92 1.98 -1.95
N LYS A 43 -11.64 0.97 -1.48
CA LYS A 43 -13.05 0.72 -1.74
C LYS A 43 -13.74 0.31 -0.46
N THR A 44 -14.88 0.91 -0.20
CA THR A 44 -15.72 0.55 0.94
C THR A 44 -16.73 -0.55 0.56
N ILE A 45 -16.75 -1.64 1.33
CA ILE A 45 -17.67 -2.77 1.17
C ILE A 45 -18.66 -2.77 2.33
N GLY A 46 -19.85 -2.22 2.08
CA GLY A 46 -20.93 -2.21 3.06
C GLY A 46 -20.74 -1.22 4.22
N GLY A 47 -21.72 -1.14 5.11
CA GLY A 47 -21.78 -0.20 6.23
C GLY A 47 -22.93 0.77 6.10
N GLY A 48 -24.08 0.42 6.69
CA GLY A 48 -25.22 1.26 7.09
C GLY A 48 -25.92 2.22 6.12
N CYS A 49 -25.21 2.95 5.28
CA CYS A 49 -25.74 3.74 4.17
C CYS A 49 -24.98 3.32 2.91
N HIS A 50 -25.68 2.71 1.97
CA HIS A 50 -25.16 1.93 0.84
C HIS A 50 -24.31 2.67 -0.21
N THR A 51 -23.63 3.78 0.11
CA THR A 51 -22.73 4.44 -0.84
C THR A 51 -21.35 3.80 -0.79
N ARG A 52 -21.13 2.85 -1.70
CA ARG A 52 -19.79 2.37 -2.07
C ARG A 52 -18.96 3.56 -2.52
N THR A 53 -18.03 3.99 -1.70
CA THR A 53 -17.10 5.08 -2.03
C THR A 53 -15.78 4.45 -2.49
N ARG A 54 -15.24 4.99 -3.58
CA ARG A 54 -13.90 4.68 -4.07
C ARG A 54 -13.07 5.96 -4.03
N GLY A 55 -11.77 5.80 -3.84
CA GLY A 55 -10.83 6.92 -3.87
C GLY A 55 -9.41 6.43 -4.03
N GLY A 56 -8.57 7.33 -4.54
CA GLY A 56 -7.14 7.12 -4.67
C GLY A 56 -6.39 8.38 -4.25
N GLU A 57 -5.36 8.21 -3.43
CA GLU A 57 -4.64 9.30 -2.78
C GLU A 57 -3.14 8.96 -2.68
N THR A 58 -2.31 10.00 -2.52
CA THR A 58 -0.88 9.85 -2.25
C THR A 58 -0.59 10.26 -0.80
N ILE A 59 0.20 9.46 -0.09
CA ILE A 59 0.68 9.76 1.26
C ILE A 59 2.20 9.84 1.20
N GLY A 60 2.76 10.96 1.62
CA GLY A 60 4.20 11.09 1.77
C GLY A 60 4.77 10.08 2.76
N ALA A 61 6.07 9.81 2.67
CA ALA A 61 6.80 8.98 3.63
C ALA A 61 6.54 9.44 5.08
N HIS A 62 6.31 8.48 5.98
CA HIS A 62 5.94 8.74 7.39
C HIS A 62 4.70 9.64 7.58
N GLY A 63 3.88 9.78 6.53
CA GLY A 63 2.72 10.64 6.50
C GLY A 63 1.42 9.96 6.91
N LYS A 64 0.34 10.75 6.91
CA LYS A 64 -1.01 10.26 7.15
C LYS A 64 -2.01 10.95 6.24
N ARG A 65 -3.08 10.24 5.88
CA ARG A 65 -4.17 10.78 5.07
C ARG A 65 -5.51 10.35 5.62
N THR A 66 -6.31 11.32 6.04
CA THR A 66 -7.71 11.06 6.38
C THR A 66 -8.51 10.86 5.11
N THR A 67 -9.29 9.79 5.07
CA THR A 67 -10.14 9.41 3.94
C THR A 67 -11.55 9.16 4.44
N SER A 68 -12.51 9.07 3.52
CA SER A 68 -13.87 8.65 3.84
C SER A 68 -14.00 7.12 4.05
N ALA A 69 -12.88 6.39 4.16
CA ALA A 69 -12.85 4.93 4.20
C ALA A 69 -13.67 4.32 5.36
N ASN A 70 -13.71 4.92 6.55
CA ASN A 70 -14.46 4.44 7.73
C ASN A 70 -15.63 5.37 8.16
N HIS A 71 -16.11 6.28 7.29
CA HIS A 71 -17.22 7.18 7.69
C HIS A 71 -18.43 6.34 8.14
N ALA A 72 -18.79 6.46 9.43
CA ALA A 72 -19.84 5.69 10.07
C ALA A 72 -21.18 6.35 9.76
N CYS A 73 -21.90 5.81 8.79
CA CYS A 73 -23.25 6.26 8.48
C CYS A 73 -24.25 5.34 9.17
N GLY A 74 -24.42 5.52 10.49
CA GLY A 74 -25.56 5.14 11.34
C GLY A 74 -26.16 3.71 11.30
N GLY A 75 -25.71 2.81 10.44
CA GLY A 75 -26.34 1.50 10.28
C GLY A 75 -25.63 0.37 11.00
N THR A 76 -26.33 -0.75 11.07
CA THR A 76 -26.08 -1.86 12.01
C THR A 76 -24.95 -2.80 11.60
N THR A 77 -24.47 -2.72 10.37
CA THR A 77 -23.39 -3.57 9.85
C THR A 77 -22.06 -2.83 9.86
N PRO A 78 -20.96 -3.45 10.33
CA PRO A 78 -19.64 -2.85 10.28
C PRO A 78 -19.22 -2.60 8.83
N LYS A 79 -18.62 -1.43 8.59
CA LYS A 79 -18.05 -1.05 7.30
C LYS A 79 -16.75 -1.82 7.07
N GLN A 80 -16.63 -2.52 5.94
CA GLN A 80 -15.37 -3.14 5.52
C GLN A 80 -14.67 -2.23 4.51
N VAL A 81 -13.34 -2.20 4.53
CA VAL A 81 -12.53 -1.45 3.57
C VAL A 81 -11.54 -2.42 2.94
N GLU A 82 -11.53 -2.47 1.61
CA GLU A 82 -10.47 -3.10 0.83
C GLU A 82 -9.56 -2.00 0.29
N TRP A 83 -8.25 -2.20 0.31
CA TRP A 83 -7.30 -1.26 -0.27
C TRP A 83 -6.09 -1.97 -0.87
N ASN A 84 -5.46 -1.30 -1.82
CA ASN A 84 -4.20 -1.69 -2.44
C ASN A 84 -3.29 -0.47 -2.52
N TYR A 85 -1.97 -0.66 -2.49
CA TYR A 85 -1.01 0.44 -2.58
C TYR A 85 0.24 0.05 -3.37
N CYS A 86 0.91 1.09 -3.86
CA CYS A 86 2.19 1.04 -4.55
C CYS A 86 3.11 2.09 -3.94
N ILE A 87 4.42 1.86 -4.00
CA ILE A 87 5.39 2.94 -3.87
C ILE A 87 5.20 3.88 -5.06
N TYR A 88 5.19 5.18 -4.80
CA TYR A 88 4.90 6.19 -5.82
C TYR A 88 5.87 6.08 -7.00
N ASN A 89 7.17 5.93 -6.75
CA ASN A 89 8.17 5.78 -7.81
C ASN A 89 7.98 4.50 -8.65
N ASP A 90 7.54 3.41 -8.02
CA ASP A 90 7.26 2.15 -8.73
C ASP A 90 5.98 2.27 -9.57
N TRP A 91 4.99 3.02 -9.08
CA TRP A 91 3.79 3.34 -9.84
C TRP A 91 4.08 4.24 -11.04
N VAL A 92 4.89 5.30 -10.85
CA VAL A 92 5.30 6.22 -11.93
C VAL A 92 6.14 5.49 -12.99
N SER A 93 7.03 4.60 -12.58
CA SER A 93 7.85 3.80 -13.51
C SER A 93 7.08 2.65 -14.19
N GLY A 94 5.86 2.34 -13.73
CA GLY A 94 5.05 1.23 -14.22
C GLY A 94 5.47 -0.14 -13.68
N SER A 95 6.34 -0.20 -12.67
CA SER A 95 6.74 -1.45 -11.99
C SER A 95 5.68 -1.92 -10.98
N CYS A 96 4.80 -1.03 -10.54
CA CYS A 96 3.65 -1.33 -9.70
C CYS A 96 2.35 -0.80 -10.32
N HIS A 97 1.29 -1.59 -10.23
CA HIS A 97 -0.02 -1.22 -10.77
C HIS A 97 -1.09 -1.36 -9.71
N LEU A 98 -1.83 -0.28 -9.51
CA LEU A 98 -3.07 -0.34 -8.76
C LEU A 98 -4.19 -0.77 -9.71
N PRO A 99 -5.16 -1.58 -9.25
CA PRO A 99 -6.34 -1.85 -10.04
C PRO A 99 -6.96 -0.52 -10.47
N LYS A 100 -7.10 -0.36 -11.79
CA LYS A 100 -7.91 0.71 -12.37
C LYS A 100 -9.36 0.37 -12.05
N ASP A 101 -10.07 1.38 -11.57
CA ASP A 101 -11.48 1.27 -11.18
C ASP A 101 -12.40 0.67 -12.25
#